data_AF-A0A536VCM4-F1
#
_entry.id   AF-A0A536VCM4-F1
#
_cell.length_a   1.000
_cell.length_b   1.000
_cell.length_c   1.000
_cell.angle_alpha   90.00
_cell.angle_beta   90.00
_cell.angle_gamma   90.00
#
_symmetry.space_group_name_H-M   'P 1'
#
loop_
_entity.id
_entity.type
_entity.pdbx_description
1 polymer ?
#
loop_
_entity_poly.entity_id
_entity_poly.type
_entity_poly.pdbx_seq_one_letter_code
_entity_poly.pdbx_strand_id
1 'polypeptide(L)'
;MTDRVIPIADARRTKPLPSEGELGSSARAGEDTLGRRLHDLRISVTDRCNFRCIYCMPRDVFGPDYAFLPKSELLSFEEIARLARVFKGHGVEKIRLTGGEPLLRRNLERLIEMLADIPGLDLTLTTNGSVLSKKARALKAAGLNRVTVSLDSLDEAV
;
A
#
# COMPACT_ATOMS: atom_id res chain seq x y z
N MET A 1 37.68 -19.57 -29.48
CA MET A 1 36.64 -19.26 -28.47
C MET A 1 35.60 -20.35 -28.57
N THR A 2 35.56 -21.25 -27.60
CA THR A 2 34.59 -22.35 -27.56
C THR A 2 33.27 -21.82 -27.02
N ASP A 3 32.24 -21.77 -27.86
CA ASP A 3 30.88 -21.43 -27.44
C ASP A 3 30.37 -22.48 -26.46
N ARG A 4 30.45 -22.17 -25.17
CA ARG A 4 29.80 -22.94 -24.11
C ARG A 4 28.32 -22.58 -24.11
N VAL A 5 27.52 -23.40 -24.77
CA VAL A 5 26.06 -23.39 -24.62
C VAL A 5 25.72 -23.92 -23.24
N ILE A 6 25.16 -23.06 -22.38
CA ILE A 6 24.59 -23.47 -21.08
C ILE A 6 23.10 -23.72 -21.30
N PRO A 7 22.61 -24.97 -21.27
CA PRO A 7 21.19 -25.23 -21.38
C PRO A 7 20.46 -24.71 -20.12
N ILE A 8 19.55 -23.76 -20.31
CA ILE A 8 18.65 -23.31 -19.24
C ILE A 8 17.46 -24.28 -19.22
N ALA A 9 17.42 -25.15 -18.21
CA ALA A 9 16.24 -25.95 -17.92
C ALA A 9 15.20 -25.09 -17.19
N ASP A 10 14.07 -24.80 -17.83
CA ASP A 10 12.97 -24.07 -17.18
C ASP A 10 12.14 -25.02 -16.29
N ALA A 11 12.57 -25.15 -15.04
CA ALA A 11 11.87 -25.92 -14.02
C ALA A 11 10.48 -25.34 -13.65
N ARG A 12 10.08 -24.16 -14.15
CA ARG A 12 8.72 -23.62 -13.92
C ARG A 12 7.65 -24.41 -14.68
N ARG A 13 8.02 -25.14 -15.74
CA ARG A 13 7.07 -25.94 -16.54
C ARG A 13 6.78 -27.32 -15.96
N THR A 14 7.58 -27.83 -15.02
CA THR A 14 7.40 -29.18 -14.46
C THR A 14 6.41 -29.22 -13.32
N LYS A 15 6.14 -28.08 -12.67
CA LYS A 15 5.11 -28.00 -11.64
C LYS A 15 3.78 -27.63 -12.29
N PRO A 16 2.77 -28.50 -12.28
CA PRO A 16 1.44 -28.11 -12.73
C PRO A 16 1.00 -26.87 -11.95
N LEU A 17 0.38 -25.91 -12.65
CA LEU A 17 -0.31 -24.83 -11.97
C LEU A 17 -1.33 -25.46 -11.01
N PRO A 18 -1.43 -24.98 -9.76
CA PRO A 18 -2.49 -25.44 -8.87
C PRO A 18 -3.83 -25.24 -9.59
N SER A 19 -4.66 -26.28 -9.57
CA SER A 19 -5.99 -26.20 -10.16
C SER A 19 -6.79 -25.11 -9.45
N GLU A 20 -7.64 -24.40 -10.20
CA GLU A 20 -8.60 -23.47 -9.63
C GLU A 20 -9.44 -24.24 -8.58
N GLY A 21 -9.23 -23.94 -7.29
CA GLY A 21 -9.99 -24.54 -6.20
C GLY A 21 -9.18 -25.32 -5.16
N GLU A 22 -7.89 -25.57 -5.35
CA GLU A 22 -7.03 -26.07 -4.26
C GLU A 22 -6.60 -24.93 -3.34
N LEU A 23 -7.59 -24.31 -2.65
CA LEU A 23 -7.33 -23.51 -1.47
C LEU A 23 -6.86 -24.47 -0.38
N GLY A 24 -5.55 -24.75 -0.38
CA GLY A 24 -4.90 -25.51 0.68
C GLY A 24 -5.35 -24.94 2.02
N SER A 25 -5.95 -25.78 2.86
CA SER A 25 -6.40 -25.36 4.19
C SER A 25 -5.16 -24.90 4.95
N SER A 26 -5.02 -23.59 5.12
CA SER A 26 -4.03 -23.05 6.03
C SER A 26 -4.29 -23.66 7.41
N ALA A 27 -3.26 -24.28 7.99
CA ALA A 27 -3.38 -24.97 9.27
C ALA A 27 -3.76 -24.04 10.42
N ARG A 28 -3.65 -22.71 10.22
CA ARG A 28 -3.94 -21.67 11.21
C ARG A 28 -4.62 -20.47 10.57
N ALA A 29 -5.68 -19.97 11.20
CA ALA A 29 -6.35 -18.75 10.75
C ALA A 29 -5.35 -17.58 10.65
N GLY A 30 -5.30 -16.91 9.50
CA GLY A 30 -4.37 -15.79 9.24
C GLY A 30 -3.02 -16.17 8.64
N GLU A 31 -2.79 -17.44 8.30
CA GLU A 31 -1.64 -17.88 7.48
C GLU A 31 -2.08 -18.16 6.04
N ASP A 32 -1.21 -17.89 5.07
CA ASP A 32 -1.46 -18.26 3.66
C ASP A 32 -1.02 -19.71 3.35
N THR A 33 -1.15 -20.14 2.09
CA THR A 33 -0.80 -21.50 1.65
C THR A 33 0.70 -21.83 1.72
N LEU A 34 1.54 -20.82 1.94
CA LEU A 34 2.99 -20.97 2.18
C LEU A 34 3.35 -20.85 3.67
N GLY A 35 2.35 -20.77 4.56
CA GLY A 35 2.54 -20.62 6.01
C GLY A 35 3.00 -19.23 6.45
N ARG A 36 2.86 -18.20 5.61
CA ARG A 36 3.24 -16.83 5.96
C ARG A 36 2.10 -16.17 6.74
N ARG A 37 2.44 -15.53 7.86
CA ARG A 37 1.47 -14.83 8.71
C ARG A 37 1.07 -13.48 8.14
N LEU A 38 -0.21 -13.16 8.30
CA LEU A 38 -0.74 -11.84 8.04
C LEU A 38 -0.25 -10.85 9.11
N HIS A 39 0.65 -9.94 8.74
CA HIS A 39 1.31 -9.00 9.66
C HIS A 39 1.16 -7.53 9.25
N ASP A 40 1.30 -7.23 7.95
CA ASP A 40 1.20 -5.87 7.40
C ASP A 40 -0.09 -5.70 6.59
N LEU A 41 -0.80 -4.60 6.83
CA LEU A 41 -1.93 -4.16 6.02
C LEU A 41 -1.58 -2.83 5.32
N ARG A 42 -1.54 -2.85 3.99
CA ARG A 42 -1.33 -1.65 3.16
C ARG A 42 -2.68 -1.13 2.68
N ILE A 43 -3.02 0.10 3.03
CA ILE A 43 -4.31 0.72 2.73
C ILE A 43 -4.11 1.86 1.76
N SER A 44 -4.63 1.68 0.54
CA SER A 44 -4.69 2.75 -0.47
C SER A 44 -5.91 3.64 -0.19
N VAL A 45 -5.68 4.90 0.19
CA VAL A 45 -6.76 5.84 0.57
C VAL A 45 -7.28 6.67 -0.60
N THR A 46 -6.56 6.66 -1.73
CA THR A 46 -6.92 7.37 -2.96
C THR A 46 -6.11 6.82 -4.13
N ASP A 47 -6.65 6.94 -5.32
CA ASP A 47 -6.03 6.67 -6.62
C ASP A 47 -5.38 7.91 -7.25
N ARG A 48 -5.59 9.11 -6.67
CA ARG A 48 -5.07 10.38 -7.20
C ARG A 48 -3.68 10.66 -6.67
N CYS A 49 -2.82 11.19 -7.53
CA CYS A 49 -1.49 11.69 -7.19
C CYS A 49 -1.26 13.06 -7.83
N ASN A 50 -0.48 13.92 -7.18
CA ASN A 50 -0.04 15.20 -7.74
C ASN A 50 1.25 15.07 -8.56
N PHE A 51 1.91 13.92 -8.52
CA PHE A 51 3.06 13.60 -9.37
C PHE A 51 2.66 12.70 -10.53
N ARG A 52 3.54 12.62 -11.54
CA ARG A 52 3.42 11.76 -12.72
C ARG A 52 4.75 11.06 -12.99
N CYS A 53 5.24 10.33 -11.98
CA CYS A 53 6.50 9.61 -12.07
C CYS A 53 6.42 8.60 -13.22
N ILE A 54 7.43 8.57 -14.09
CA ILE A 54 7.46 7.78 -15.32
C ILE A 54 7.23 6.29 -15.09
N TYR A 55 7.68 5.75 -13.96
CA TYR A 55 7.58 4.33 -13.61
C TYR A 55 6.28 3.96 -12.87
N CYS A 56 5.45 4.94 -12.51
CA CYS A 56 4.28 4.72 -11.66
C CYS A 56 2.99 5.24 -12.30
N MET A 57 2.94 6.54 -12.60
CA MET A 57 1.78 7.20 -13.20
C MET A 57 2.22 8.02 -14.41
N PRO A 58 2.64 7.38 -15.52
CA PRO A 58 3.11 8.06 -16.72
C PRO A 58 2.00 8.95 -17.31
N ARG A 59 2.38 10.14 -17.81
CA ARG A 59 1.44 11.15 -18.32
C ARG A 59 0.60 10.67 -19.50
N ASP A 60 1.17 9.82 -20.35
CA ASP A 60 0.48 9.28 -21.54
C ASP A 60 -0.70 8.37 -21.17
N VAL A 61 -0.67 7.80 -19.95
CA VAL A 61 -1.76 6.97 -19.41
C VAL A 61 -2.64 7.77 -18.45
N PHE A 62 -2.03 8.52 -17.53
CA PHE A 62 -2.72 9.26 -16.46
C PHE A 62 -2.83 10.76 -16.76
N GLY A 63 -3.23 11.06 -17.99
CA GLY A 63 -3.41 12.42 -18.49
C GLY A 63 -4.65 13.14 -17.93
N PRO A 64 -4.98 14.33 -18.47
CA PRO A 64 -6.16 15.10 -18.07
C PRO A 64 -7.48 14.32 -18.20
N ASP A 65 -7.57 13.44 -19.19
CA ASP A 65 -8.77 12.66 -19.50
C ASP A 65 -8.86 11.34 -18.71
N TYR A 66 -7.90 11.06 -17.83
CA TYR A 66 -7.93 9.84 -17.01
C TYR A 66 -9.04 9.93 -15.96
N ALA A 67 -10.01 9.03 -16.07
CA ALA A 67 -11.13 8.93 -15.15
C ALA A 67 -10.71 8.26 -13.83
N PHE A 68 -10.32 9.07 -12.85
CA PHE A 68 -10.12 8.62 -11.48
C PHE A 68 -11.44 8.24 -10.81
N LEU A 69 -11.38 7.32 -9.84
CA LEU A 69 -12.52 6.83 -9.09
C LEU A 69 -13.33 8.00 -8.50
N PRO A 70 -14.66 7.99 -8.64
CA PRO A 70 -15.51 8.95 -7.94
C PRO A 70 -15.39 8.74 -6.43
N LYS A 71 -15.62 9.80 -5.65
CA LYS A 71 -15.46 9.74 -4.19
C LYS A 71 -16.33 8.66 -3.53
N SER A 72 -17.50 8.36 -4.11
CA SER A 72 -18.44 7.34 -3.63
C SER A 72 -17.93 5.91 -3.78
N GLU A 73 -16.97 5.67 -4.66
CA GLU A 73 -16.37 4.34 -4.86
C GLU A 73 -15.13 4.11 -3.99
N LEU A 74 -14.66 5.14 -3.30
CA LEU A 74 -13.59 5.00 -2.33
C LEU A 74 -14.21 4.65 -0.96
N LEU A 75 -13.61 3.69 -0.27
CA LEU A 75 -14.01 3.37 1.10
C LEU A 75 -14.04 4.64 1.97
N SER A 76 -15.08 4.72 2.79
CA SER A 76 -15.17 5.68 3.89
C SER A 76 -14.11 5.38 4.95
N PHE A 77 -13.84 6.36 5.80
CA PHE A 77 -12.88 6.16 6.89
C PHE A 77 -13.40 5.19 7.93
N GLU A 78 -14.71 5.16 8.13
CA GLU A 78 -15.44 4.24 8.98
C GLU A 78 -15.29 2.79 8.49
N GLU A 79 -15.42 2.55 7.19
CA GLU A 79 -15.19 1.23 6.59
C GLU A 79 -13.72 0.80 6.73
N ILE A 80 -12.78 1.71 6.46
CA ILE A 80 -11.34 1.43 6.62
C ILE A 80 -11.01 1.07 8.07
N ALA A 81 -11.50 1.85 9.04
CA ALA A 81 -11.25 1.61 10.45
C ALA A 81 -11.90 0.30 10.94
N ARG A 82 -13.11 -0.02 10.44
CA ARG A 82 -13.76 -1.31 10.70
C ARG A 82 -12.89 -2.47 10.20
N LEU A 83 -12.42 -2.40 8.95
CA LEU A 83 -11.55 -3.43 8.37
C LEU A 83 -10.24 -3.54 9.14
N ALA A 84 -9.61 -2.42 9.50
CA ALA A 84 -8.38 -2.40 10.30
C ALA A 84 -8.53 -3.14 11.64
N ARG A 85 -9.65 -2.96 12.34
CA ARG A 85 -9.94 -3.69 13.60
C ARG A 85 -10.12 -5.19 13.37
N VAL A 86 -10.82 -5.59 12.30
CA VAL A 86 -10.96 -7.00 11.93
C VAL A 86 -9.59 -7.62 11.64
N PHE A 87 -8.79 -6.96 10.80
CA PHE A 87 -7.44 -7.41 10.45
C PHE A 87 -6.49 -7.46 11.66
N LYS A 88 -6.58 -6.50 12.59
CA LYS A 88 -5.84 -6.54 13.86
C LYS A 88 -6.18 -7.79 14.67
N GLY A 89 -7.46 -8.18 14.72
CA GLY A 89 -7.91 -9.44 15.33
C GLY A 89 -7.33 -10.71 14.67
N HIS A 90 -6.84 -10.60 13.44
CA HIS A 90 -6.22 -11.69 12.67
C HIS A 90 -4.69 -11.63 12.62
N GLY A 91 -4.05 -10.78 13.44
CA GLY A 91 -2.59 -10.75 13.59
C GLY A 91 -1.89 -9.59 12.89
N VAL A 92 -2.62 -8.67 12.23
CA VAL A 92 -1.99 -7.46 11.68
C VAL A 92 -1.42 -6.60 12.82
N GLU A 93 -0.14 -6.25 12.72
CA GLU A 93 0.53 -5.38 13.69
C GLU A 93 0.81 -4.00 13.12
N LYS A 94 0.86 -3.88 11.79
CA LYS A 94 1.28 -2.67 11.10
C LYS A 94 0.30 -2.27 10.02
N ILE A 95 -0.07 -0.99 10.02
CA ILE A 95 -0.84 -0.38 8.93
C ILE A 95 0.01 0.67 8.23
N ARG A 96 0.11 0.53 6.91
CA ARG A 96 0.73 1.54 6.04
C ARG A 96 -0.32 2.20 5.17
N LEU A 97 -0.55 3.48 5.42
CA LEU A 97 -1.35 4.35 4.56
C LEU A 97 -0.55 4.73 3.31
N THR A 98 -1.17 4.59 2.15
CA THR A 98 -0.62 4.88 0.82
C THR A 98 -1.75 5.39 -0.10
N GLY A 99 -1.46 5.59 -1.37
CA GLY A 99 -2.46 5.69 -2.42
C GLY A 99 -1.78 5.84 -3.78
N GLY A 100 -2.29 6.78 -4.57
CA GLY A 100 -1.43 7.74 -5.25
C GLY A 100 -0.69 8.58 -4.20
N GLU A 101 -1.08 9.83 -4.01
CA GLU A 101 -0.56 10.67 -2.91
C GLU A 101 -1.58 10.75 -1.77
N PRO A 102 -1.39 10.04 -0.64
CA PRO A 102 -2.38 9.99 0.42
C PRO A 102 -2.69 11.36 1.03
N LEU A 103 -1.74 12.30 1.04
CA LEU A 103 -1.99 13.65 1.59
C LEU A 103 -2.99 14.47 0.75
N LEU A 104 -3.37 14.02 -0.44
CA LEU A 104 -4.47 14.60 -1.23
C LEU A 104 -5.86 14.13 -0.76
N ARG A 105 -5.94 13.06 0.03
CA ARG A 105 -7.18 12.61 0.64
C ARG A 105 -7.59 13.62 1.71
N ARG A 106 -8.70 14.34 1.47
CA ARG A 106 -9.23 15.34 2.40
C ARG A 106 -9.52 14.71 3.77
N ASN A 107 -9.18 15.45 4.83
CA ASN A 107 -9.37 15.06 6.23
C ASN A 107 -8.71 13.73 6.62
N LEU A 108 -7.59 13.36 5.99
CA LEU A 108 -6.86 12.13 6.31
C LEU A 108 -6.52 12.02 7.81
N GLU A 109 -6.34 13.15 8.50
CA GLU A 109 -6.12 13.24 9.93
C GLU A 109 -7.19 12.47 10.73
N ARG A 110 -8.46 12.55 10.33
CA ARG A 110 -9.56 11.80 10.96
C ARG A 110 -9.38 10.29 10.82
N LEU A 111 -8.93 9.81 9.67
CA LEU A 111 -8.64 8.39 9.50
C LEU A 111 -7.48 7.97 10.40
N ILE A 112 -6.44 8.80 10.51
CA ILE A 112 -5.29 8.52 11.38
C ILE A 112 -5.73 8.43 12.84
N GLU A 113 -6.57 9.34 13.33
CA GLU A 113 -7.15 9.26 14.68
C GLU A 113 -7.88 7.93 14.92
N MET A 114 -8.78 7.56 14.00
CA MET A 114 -9.55 6.31 14.10
C MET A 114 -8.68 5.05 14.10
N LEU A 115 -7.53 5.09 13.44
CA LEU A 115 -6.56 3.99 13.39
C LEU A 115 -5.61 4.00 14.58
N ALA A 116 -5.22 5.17 15.07
CA ALA A 116 -4.37 5.33 16.26
C ALA A 116 -5.06 4.80 17.53
N ASP A 117 -6.40 4.86 17.57
CA ASP A 117 -7.22 4.27 18.63
C ASP A 117 -7.15 2.73 18.69
N ILE A 118 -6.56 2.07 17.69
CA ILE A 118 -6.39 0.60 17.68
C ILE A 118 -5.12 0.25 18.47
N PRO A 119 -5.22 -0.41 19.65
CA PRO A 119 -4.07 -0.64 20.52
C PRO A 119 -2.97 -1.49 19.87
N GLY A 120 -1.71 -1.10 20.09
CA GLY A 120 -0.54 -1.85 19.63
C GLY A 120 -0.41 -1.90 18.10
N LEU A 121 -0.91 -0.89 17.39
CA LEU A 121 -0.77 -0.76 15.95
C LEU A 121 0.38 0.17 15.58
N ASP A 122 1.30 -0.29 14.74
CA ASP A 122 2.32 0.55 14.11
C ASP A 122 1.73 1.25 12.86
N LEU A 123 1.34 2.52 13.02
CA LEU A 123 0.74 3.33 11.96
C LEU A 123 1.81 4.14 11.22
N THR A 124 1.91 3.90 9.91
CA THR A 124 2.88 4.56 9.01
C THR A 124 2.19 5.15 7.78
N LEU A 125 2.72 6.27 7.28
CA LEU A 125 2.29 6.89 6.02
C LEU A 125 3.45 6.88 5.00
N THR A 126 3.17 6.53 3.74
CA THR A 126 4.11 6.73 2.61
C THR A 126 3.63 7.88 1.73
N THR A 127 4.46 8.89 1.50
CA THR A 127 4.12 10.11 0.75
C THR A 127 5.31 10.57 -0.09
N ASN A 128 5.08 11.31 -1.18
CA ASN A 128 6.13 12.05 -1.89
C ASN A 128 6.60 13.30 -1.12
N GLY A 129 5.93 13.67 -0.03
CA GLY A 129 6.35 14.75 0.86
C GLY A 129 5.98 16.17 0.41
N SER A 130 5.46 16.36 -0.80
CA SER A 130 5.19 17.67 -1.41
C SER A 130 4.32 18.62 -0.58
N VAL A 131 3.42 18.09 0.25
CA VAL A 131 2.56 18.88 1.16
C VAL A 131 2.76 18.53 2.63
N LEU A 132 3.78 17.74 2.95
CA LEU A 132 4.03 17.23 4.30
C LEU A 132 4.33 18.37 5.28
N SER A 133 5.11 19.38 4.88
CA SER A 133 5.46 20.52 5.74
C SER A 133 4.24 21.24 6.32
N LYS A 134 3.15 21.34 5.54
CA LYS A 134 1.90 21.97 5.96
C LYS A 134 1.04 21.07 6.86
N LYS A 135 1.17 19.75 6.75
CA LYS A 135 0.31 18.77 7.44
C LYS A 135 0.98 18.05 8.62
N ALA A 136 2.32 18.04 8.69
CA ALA A 136 3.08 17.21 9.62
C ALA A 136 2.62 17.34 11.08
N ARG A 137 2.38 18.56 11.56
CA ARG A 137 1.90 18.81 12.93
C ARG A 137 0.53 18.18 13.18
N ALA A 138 -0.41 18.37 12.26
CA ALA A 138 -1.76 17.82 12.37
C ALA A 138 -1.75 16.29 12.30
N LEU A 139 -0.94 15.71 11.40
CA LEU A 139 -0.78 14.25 11.30
C LEU A 139 -0.17 13.65 12.59
N LYS A 140 0.82 14.33 13.17
CA LYS A 140 1.42 13.89 14.44
C LYS A 140 0.42 13.99 15.59
N ALA A 141 -0.34 15.08 15.67
CA ALA A 141 -1.39 15.27 16.67
C ALA A 141 -2.49 14.21 16.57
N ALA A 142 -2.84 13.80 15.35
CA ALA A 142 -3.78 12.73 15.06
C ALA A 142 -3.28 11.32 15.47
N GLY A 143 -2.00 11.18 15.86
CA GLY A 143 -1.42 9.90 16.31
C GLY A 143 -0.55 9.18 15.27
N LEU A 144 -0.18 9.83 14.16
CA LEU A 144 0.77 9.25 13.21
C LEU A 144 2.17 9.12 13.84
N ASN A 145 2.75 7.92 13.78
CA ASN A 145 4.03 7.64 14.43
C ASN A 145 5.22 7.70 13.48
N ARG A 146 5.03 7.30 12.22
CA ARG A 146 6.11 7.19 11.24
C ARG A 146 5.69 7.64 9.85
N VAL A 147 6.61 8.27 9.14
CA VAL A 147 6.46 8.64 7.74
C VAL A 147 7.61 8.03 6.94
N THR A 148 7.30 7.57 5.74
CA THR A 148 8.27 7.23 4.70
C THR A 148 8.09 8.25 3.57
N VAL A 149 9.14 9.02 3.28
CA VAL A 149 9.14 9.98 2.17
C VAL A 149 9.81 9.34 0.98
N SER A 150 9.10 9.25 -0.15
CA SER A 150 9.67 8.81 -1.43
C SER A 150 10.39 9.98 -2.08
N LEU A 151 11.68 9.80 -2.36
CA LEU A 151 12.54 10.79 -2.99
C LEU A 151 13.53 10.05 -3.90
N ASP A 152 13.35 10.20 -5.21
CA ASP A 152 14.12 9.43 -6.20
C ASP A 152 15.43 10.12 -6.61
N SER A 153 15.55 11.43 -6.39
CA SER A 153 16.74 12.24 -6.68
C SER A 153 16.89 13.38 -5.69
N LEU A 154 18.14 13.78 -5.42
CA LEU A 154 18.50 15.04 -4.75
C LEU A 154 18.89 16.14 -5.74
N ASP A 155 19.10 15.79 -7.01
CA ASP A 155 19.34 16.71 -8.11
C ASP A 155 18.00 17.24 -8.63
N GLU A 156 17.83 18.56 -8.63
CA GLU A 156 16.63 19.24 -9.09
C GLU A 156 16.40 19.12 -10.60
N ALA A 157 17.44 18.81 -11.39
CA ALA A 157 17.36 18.68 -12.83
C ALA A 157 16.78 17.34 -13.31
N VAL A 158 16.62 16.36 -12.40
CA VAL A 158 16.10 15.01 -12.65
C VAL A 158 14.63 14.93 -12.28
#